data_AF-A0A2V7UQQ8-F1
#
_entry.id   AF-A0A2V7UQQ8-F1
#
_cell.length_a   1.000
_cell.length_b   1.000
_cell.length_c   1.000
_cell.angle_alpha   90.00
_cell.angle_beta   90.00
_cell.angle_gamma   90.00
#
_symmetry.space_group_name_H-M   'P 1'
#
loop_
_entity.id
_entity.type
_entity.pdbx_description
1 polymer ?
#
loop_
_entity_poly.entity_id
_entity_poly.type
_entity_poly.pdbx_seq_one_letter_code
_entity_poly.pdbx_strand_id
1 'polypeptide(L)'
;MTGRSRSAERSRKEDLMFELKLISKQAIPAALAKAERYRLLNQPRQAESICRDILRVDPKHEEAVAMLLLCLTDQFWRPGYGVGLKEAREVLAQLPEGYPQAYYDGVICERWGKSLLSGHSSARSALDWIRHAMALFEKAQPQSPPGNDEAILHWNACARLIERLEVSGSTDVDAEPDAGFRDDVPLP
;
A
#
# COMPACT_ATOMS: atom_id res chain seq x y z
N MET A 1 37.46 11.54 -2.24
CA MET A 1 37.46 10.72 -3.47
C MET A 1 36.11 10.01 -3.68
N THR A 2 34.98 10.72 -3.65
CA THR A 2 33.61 10.12 -3.69
C THR A 2 32.77 10.57 -4.89
N GLY A 3 33.29 11.43 -5.78
CA GLY A 3 32.54 12.01 -6.91
C GLY A 3 32.40 11.13 -8.16
N ARG A 4 33.30 10.14 -8.36
CA ARG A 4 33.34 9.33 -9.59
C ARG A 4 32.25 8.25 -9.65
N SER A 5 31.81 7.76 -8.48
CA SER A 5 30.83 6.67 -8.37
C SER A 5 29.40 7.13 -8.73
N ARG A 6 28.96 8.30 -8.23
CA ARG A 6 27.62 8.84 -8.52
C ARG A 6 27.41 9.23 -9.98
N SER A 7 28.48 9.65 -10.67
CA SER A 7 28.42 10.00 -12.10
C SER A 7 28.28 8.76 -12.99
N ALA A 8 28.98 7.67 -12.67
CA ALA A 8 28.87 6.41 -13.40
C ALA A 8 27.53 5.68 -13.14
N GLU A 9 26.94 5.91 -11.96
CA GLU A 9 25.64 5.35 -11.58
C GLU A 9 24.47 6.10 -12.22
N ARG A 10 24.57 7.44 -12.38
CA ARG A 10 23.62 8.23 -13.19
C ARG A 10 23.69 7.86 -14.67
N SER A 11 24.89 7.78 -15.24
CA SER A 11 25.10 7.42 -16.65
C SER A 11 24.54 6.03 -16.98
N ARG A 12 24.73 5.02 -16.12
CA ARG A 12 24.09 3.70 -16.29
C ARG A 12 22.56 3.70 -16.16
N LYS A 13 22.01 4.62 -15.35
CA LYS A 13 20.56 4.76 -15.15
C LYS A 13 19.89 5.42 -16.36
N GLU A 14 20.61 6.31 -17.05
CA GLU A 14 20.19 6.95 -18.30
C GLU A 14 20.23 5.97 -19.48
N ASP A 15 21.22 5.08 -19.54
CA ASP A 15 21.35 4.05 -20.60
C ASP A 15 20.29 2.93 -20.55
N LEU A 16 19.54 2.79 -19.45
CA LEU A 16 18.52 1.73 -19.24
C LEU A 16 17.08 2.26 -19.18
N MET A 17 16.82 3.47 -19.69
CA MET A 17 15.46 4.00 -19.74
C MET A 17 14.68 3.41 -20.92
N PHE A 18 13.82 2.44 -20.64
CA PHE A 18 12.92 1.86 -21.65
C PHE A 18 11.69 2.75 -21.88
N GLU A 19 11.29 2.89 -23.15
CA GLU A 19 9.97 3.41 -23.49
C GLU A 19 8.90 2.35 -23.21
N LEU A 20 8.03 2.62 -22.24
CA LEU A 20 6.97 1.70 -21.84
C LEU A 20 5.83 1.71 -22.88
N LYS A 21 5.38 0.52 -23.27
CA LYS A 21 4.25 0.35 -24.19
C LYS A 21 2.95 0.69 -23.46
N LEU A 22 2.08 1.45 -24.12
CA LEU A 22 0.75 1.76 -23.60
C LEU A 22 -0.20 0.56 -23.78
N ILE A 23 -1.01 0.30 -22.76
CA ILE A 23 -2.15 -0.60 -22.88
C ILE A 23 -3.31 0.11 -23.61
N SER A 24 -4.25 -0.64 -24.16
CA SER A 24 -5.48 -0.08 -24.71
C SER A 24 -6.45 0.31 -23.59
N LYS A 25 -7.28 1.34 -23.81
CA LYS A 25 -8.33 1.72 -22.83
C LYS A 25 -9.31 0.59 -22.55
N GLN A 26 -9.63 -0.24 -23.55
CA GLN A 26 -10.52 -1.38 -23.39
C GLN A 26 -9.92 -2.48 -22.49
N ALA A 27 -8.60 -2.49 -22.29
CA ALA A 27 -7.93 -3.46 -21.41
C ALA A 27 -7.97 -3.06 -19.93
N ILE A 28 -8.38 -1.84 -19.57
CA ILE A 28 -8.35 -1.33 -18.20
C ILE A 28 -9.10 -2.25 -17.21
N PRO A 29 -10.35 -2.69 -17.47
CA PRO A 29 -11.05 -3.58 -16.52
C PRO A 29 -10.32 -4.91 -16.28
N ALA A 30 -9.76 -5.50 -17.34
CA ALA A 30 -8.99 -6.74 -17.22
C ALA A 30 -7.66 -6.53 -16.49
N ALA A 31 -7.03 -5.38 -16.69
CA ALA A 31 -5.80 -4.99 -15.98
C ALA A 31 -6.05 -4.78 -14.49
N LEU A 32 -7.15 -4.10 -14.10
CA LEU A 32 -7.54 -3.92 -12.69
C LEU A 32 -7.77 -5.26 -11.99
N ALA A 33 -8.57 -6.15 -12.59
CA ALA A 33 -8.80 -7.49 -12.05
C ALA A 33 -7.49 -8.28 -11.91
N LYS A 34 -6.52 -8.07 -12.80
CA LYS A 34 -5.19 -8.68 -12.71
C LYS A 34 -4.36 -8.08 -11.57
N ALA A 35 -4.41 -6.77 -11.37
CA ALA A 35 -3.74 -6.11 -10.25
C ALA A 35 -4.26 -6.61 -8.90
N GLU A 36 -5.58 -6.75 -8.75
CA GLU A 36 -6.21 -7.32 -7.56
C GLU A 36 -5.71 -8.75 -7.29
N ARG A 37 -5.70 -9.62 -8.31
CA ARG A 37 -5.17 -10.99 -8.18
C ARG A 37 -3.72 -11.01 -7.74
N TYR A 38 -2.87 -10.15 -8.29
CA TYR A 38 -1.47 -10.07 -7.86
C TYR A 38 -1.34 -9.62 -6.40
N ARG A 39 -2.21 -8.73 -5.90
CA ARG A 39 -2.23 -8.38 -4.48
C ARG A 39 -2.63 -9.57 -3.60
N LEU A 40 -3.65 -10.33 -4.00
CA LEU A 40 -4.08 -11.55 -3.30
C LEU A 40 -2.98 -12.63 -3.29
N LEU A 41 -2.11 -12.65 -4.30
CA LEU A 41 -0.92 -13.52 -4.36
C LEU A 41 0.31 -12.92 -3.66
N ASN A 42 0.15 -11.81 -2.92
CA ASN A 42 1.24 -11.11 -2.23
C ASN A 42 2.38 -10.65 -3.16
N GLN A 43 2.03 -10.25 -4.40
CA GLN A 43 2.94 -9.71 -5.42
C GLN A 43 2.68 -8.21 -5.67
N PRO A 44 2.87 -7.33 -4.67
CA PRO A 44 2.43 -5.94 -4.74
C PRO A 44 3.18 -5.10 -5.78
N ARG A 45 4.45 -5.41 -6.09
CA ARG A 45 5.20 -4.71 -7.16
C ARG A 45 4.61 -4.94 -8.55
N GLN A 46 4.12 -6.16 -8.79
CA GLN A 46 3.50 -6.48 -10.07
C GLN A 46 2.15 -5.77 -10.20
N ALA A 47 1.38 -5.74 -9.11
CA ALA A 47 0.12 -4.98 -9.05
C ALA A 47 0.35 -3.47 -9.20
N GLU A 48 1.36 -2.91 -8.53
CA GLU A 48 1.77 -1.51 -8.65
C GLU A 48 2.11 -1.16 -10.11
N SER A 49 2.93 -1.98 -10.77
CA SER A 49 3.30 -1.76 -12.18
C SER A 49 2.06 -1.65 -13.08
N ILE A 50 1.08 -2.55 -12.90
CA ILE A 50 -0.16 -2.54 -13.66
C ILE A 50 -0.98 -1.28 -13.37
N CYS A 51 -1.09 -0.87 -12.11
CA CYS A 51 -1.83 0.34 -11.74
C CYS A 51 -1.19 1.59 -12.38
N ARG A 52 0.16 1.66 -12.42
CA ARG A 52 0.86 2.76 -13.12
C ARG A 52 0.62 2.75 -14.62
N ASP A 53 0.52 1.58 -15.25
CA ASP A 53 0.20 1.49 -16.68
C ASP A 53 -1.25 1.91 -16.96
N ILE A 54 -2.21 1.57 -16.10
CA ILE A 54 -3.58 2.07 -16.19
C ILE A 54 -3.60 3.59 -16.06
N LEU A 55 -2.96 4.15 -15.02
CA LEU A 55 -2.95 5.59 -14.76
C LEU A 55 -2.16 6.39 -15.81
N ARG A 56 -1.26 5.75 -16.56
CA ARG A 56 -0.63 6.39 -17.73
C ARG A 56 -1.63 6.60 -18.88
N VAL A 57 -2.62 5.72 -19.02
CA VAL A 57 -3.64 5.79 -20.07
C VAL A 57 -4.86 6.61 -19.62
N ASP A 58 -5.23 6.49 -18.35
CA ASP A 58 -6.31 7.23 -17.71
C ASP A 58 -5.90 7.74 -16.31
N PRO A 59 -5.30 8.95 -16.24
CA PRO A 59 -4.76 9.48 -14.99
C PRO A 59 -5.79 9.75 -13.88
N LYS A 60 -7.09 9.79 -14.21
CA LYS A 60 -8.17 10.08 -13.27
C LYS A 60 -9.00 8.86 -12.91
N HIS A 61 -8.52 7.66 -13.25
CA HIS A 61 -9.23 6.42 -12.94
C HIS A 61 -9.18 6.12 -11.44
N GLU A 62 -10.20 6.54 -10.70
CA GLU A 62 -10.25 6.51 -9.22
C GLU A 62 -9.94 5.12 -8.64
N GLU A 63 -10.51 4.05 -9.20
CA GLU A 63 -10.26 2.68 -8.75
C GLU A 63 -8.78 2.27 -8.89
N ALA A 64 -8.09 2.73 -9.94
CA ALA A 64 -6.68 2.45 -10.15
C ALA A 64 -5.78 3.26 -9.21
N VAL A 65 -6.19 4.49 -8.84
CA VAL A 65 -5.53 5.30 -7.81
C VAL A 65 -5.64 4.62 -6.45
N ALA A 66 -6.84 4.18 -6.07
CA ALA A 66 -7.07 3.44 -4.84
C ALA A 66 -6.28 2.12 -4.79
N MET A 67 -6.31 1.35 -5.88
CA MET A 67 -5.54 0.11 -6.00
C MET A 67 -4.03 0.37 -5.90
N LEU A 68 -3.51 1.42 -6.55
CA LEU A 68 -2.10 1.80 -6.46
C LEU A 68 -1.70 2.11 -5.01
N LEU A 69 -2.52 2.88 -4.28
CA LEU A 69 -2.27 3.20 -2.87
C LEU A 69 -2.20 1.92 -2.02
N LEU A 70 -3.12 0.98 -2.25
CA LEU A 70 -3.11 -0.30 -1.56
C LEU A 70 -1.87 -1.13 -1.91
N CYS A 71 -1.47 -1.20 -3.18
CA CYS A 71 -0.23 -1.85 -3.62
C CYS A 71 1.02 -1.25 -2.96
N LEU A 72 1.08 0.08 -2.82
CA LEU A 72 2.22 0.77 -2.18
C LEU A 72 2.28 0.45 -0.69
N THR A 73 1.15 0.48 0.00
CA THR A 73 1.09 0.20 1.44
C THR A 73 1.27 -1.29 1.78
N ASP A 74 0.96 -2.22 0.85
CA ASP A 74 1.31 -3.64 0.95
C ASP A 74 2.86 -3.86 0.97
N GLN A 75 3.64 -2.86 0.54
CA GLN A 75 5.12 -2.96 0.48
C GLN A 75 5.84 -2.43 1.72
N PHE A 76 5.15 -1.79 2.67
CA PHE A 76 5.80 -1.18 3.85
C PHE A 76 6.60 -2.19 4.70
N TRP A 77 6.21 -3.45 4.67
CA TRP A 77 6.82 -4.55 5.41
C TRP A 77 8.04 -5.16 4.71
N ARG A 78 8.26 -4.86 3.43
CA ARG A 78 9.27 -5.50 2.58
C ARG A 78 10.58 -4.71 2.65
N PRO A 79 11.64 -5.23 3.30
CA PRO A 79 12.93 -4.55 3.34
C PRO A 79 13.47 -4.30 1.92
N GLY A 80 14.02 -3.11 1.68
CA GLY A 80 14.64 -2.76 0.40
C GLY A 80 13.67 -2.39 -0.73
N TYR A 81 12.36 -2.32 -0.47
CA TYR A 81 11.39 -1.87 -1.49
C TYR A 81 11.36 -0.35 -1.63
N GLY A 82 11.77 0.40 -0.61
CA GLY A 82 11.98 1.85 -0.68
C GLY A 82 10.71 2.70 -0.75
N VAL A 83 9.53 2.07 -0.77
CA VAL A 83 8.23 2.75 -0.71
C VAL A 83 8.02 3.28 0.71
N GLY A 84 7.78 4.59 0.81
CA GLY A 84 7.56 5.27 2.08
C GLY A 84 6.23 6.03 2.13
N LEU A 85 5.86 6.51 3.32
CA LEU A 85 4.65 7.30 3.57
C LEU A 85 4.44 8.44 2.56
N LYS A 86 5.52 9.08 2.11
CA LYS A 86 5.47 10.22 1.18
C LYS A 86 4.78 9.83 -0.13
N GLU A 87 5.20 8.72 -0.74
CA GLU A 87 4.67 8.29 -2.03
C GLU A 87 3.20 7.85 -1.92
N ALA A 88 2.84 7.12 -0.85
CA ALA A 88 1.45 6.73 -0.62
C ALA A 88 0.54 7.96 -0.45
N ARG A 89 1.01 9.02 0.23
CA ARG A 89 0.27 10.28 0.41
C ARG A 89 0.19 11.12 -0.87
N GLU A 90 1.19 11.06 -1.75
CA GLU A 90 1.12 11.68 -3.08
C GLU A 90 0.05 11.01 -3.96
N VAL A 91 -0.14 9.70 -3.84
CA VAL A 91 -1.24 8.98 -4.51
C VAL A 91 -2.58 9.30 -3.86
N LEU A 92 -2.64 9.35 -2.52
CA LEU A 92 -3.85 9.72 -1.77
C LEU A 92 -4.43 11.07 -2.22
N ALA A 93 -3.58 12.06 -2.50
CA ALA A 93 -4.00 13.39 -2.94
C ALA A 93 -4.73 13.40 -4.30
N GLN A 94 -4.67 12.31 -5.06
CA GLN A 94 -5.38 12.16 -6.33
C GLN A 94 -6.81 11.61 -6.15
N LEU A 95 -7.15 11.09 -4.96
CA LEU A 95 -8.49 10.61 -4.67
C LEU A 95 -9.47 11.77 -4.38
N PRO A 96 -10.77 11.58 -4.62
CA PRO A 96 -11.78 12.57 -4.26
C PRO A 96 -11.75 12.90 -2.77
N GLU A 97 -11.97 14.18 -2.46
CA GLU A 97 -12.15 14.62 -1.07
C GLU A 97 -13.36 13.94 -0.42
N GLY A 98 -13.32 13.83 0.91
CA GLY A 98 -14.39 13.23 1.70
C GLY A 98 -14.03 11.83 2.19
N TYR A 99 -14.92 10.86 1.97
CA TYR A 99 -14.72 9.48 2.43
C TYR A 99 -13.43 8.82 1.92
N PRO A 100 -13.12 8.81 0.60
CA PRO A 100 -11.95 8.07 0.09
C PRO A 100 -10.63 8.55 0.72
N GLN A 101 -10.40 9.86 0.77
CA GLN A 101 -9.17 10.40 1.38
C GLN A 101 -9.08 10.08 2.88
N ALA A 102 -10.15 10.26 3.66
CA ALA A 102 -10.11 9.96 5.09
C ALA A 102 -9.88 8.46 5.34
N TYR A 103 -10.57 7.60 4.59
CA TYR A 103 -10.46 6.15 4.71
C TYR A 103 -9.05 5.66 4.35
N TYR A 104 -8.53 6.02 3.17
CA TYR A 104 -7.23 5.52 2.71
C TYR A 104 -6.03 6.14 3.45
N ASP A 105 -6.14 7.36 4.00
CA ASP A 105 -5.11 7.87 4.93
C ASP A 105 -5.09 7.04 6.23
N GLY A 106 -6.26 6.61 6.71
CA GLY A 106 -6.37 5.65 7.80
C GLY A 106 -5.66 4.34 7.49
N VAL A 107 -5.88 3.77 6.29
CA VAL A 107 -5.21 2.55 5.82
C VAL A 107 -3.68 2.74 5.74
N ILE A 108 -3.20 3.88 5.26
CA ILE A 108 -1.76 4.21 5.23
C ILE A 108 -1.19 4.19 6.66
N CYS A 109 -1.84 4.88 7.59
CA CYS A 109 -1.39 4.99 8.98
C CYS A 109 -1.41 3.63 9.69
N GLU A 110 -2.47 2.84 9.49
CA GLU A 110 -2.61 1.51 10.06
C GLU A 110 -1.48 0.59 9.59
N ARG A 111 -1.27 0.48 8.28
CA ARG A 111 -0.26 -0.42 7.70
C ARG A 111 1.15 0.03 8.06
N TRP A 112 1.39 1.34 8.10
CA TRP A 112 2.67 1.88 8.55
C TRP A 112 2.93 1.55 10.03
N GLY A 113 1.97 1.84 10.91
CA GLY A 113 2.07 1.55 12.34
C GLY A 113 2.35 0.08 12.60
N LYS A 114 1.64 -0.81 11.91
CA LYS A 114 1.88 -2.24 12.03
C LYS A 114 3.27 -2.67 11.48
N SER A 115 3.76 -2.05 10.40
CA SER A 115 5.12 -2.33 9.89
C SER A 115 6.23 -2.00 10.89
N LEU A 116 5.98 -1.03 11.77
CA LEU A 116 6.90 -0.68 12.84
C LEU A 116 6.91 -1.73 13.97
N LEU A 117 5.82 -2.47 14.18
CA LEU A 117 5.75 -3.53 15.18
C LEU A 117 6.65 -4.72 14.82
N SER A 118 6.76 -5.04 13.53
CA SER A 118 7.65 -6.09 13.02
C SER A 118 9.12 -5.65 12.93
N GLY A 119 9.39 -4.35 13.03
CA GLY A 119 10.73 -3.77 13.05
C GLY A 119 11.27 -3.58 14.47
N HIS A 120 12.58 -3.32 14.62
CA HIS A 120 13.19 -2.93 15.89
C HIS A 120 12.77 -1.50 16.36
N SER A 121 11.59 -1.03 15.95
CA SER A 121 11.07 0.29 16.30
C SER A 121 10.34 0.26 17.64
N SER A 122 10.20 1.42 18.29
CA SER A 122 9.53 1.47 19.59
C SER A 122 8.03 1.16 19.46
N ALA A 123 7.52 0.29 20.33
CA ALA A 123 6.09 -0.06 20.42
C ALA A 123 5.19 1.18 20.56
N ARG A 124 5.68 2.22 21.25
CA ARG A 124 4.97 3.50 21.41
C ARG A 124 4.74 4.20 20.07
N SER A 125 5.78 4.30 19.24
CA SER A 125 5.66 4.92 17.91
C SER A 125 4.65 4.18 17.04
N ALA A 126 4.62 2.84 17.08
CA ALA A 126 3.63 2.06 16.36
C ALA A 126 2.20 2.35 16.84
N LEU A 127 1.97 2.35 18.16
CA LEU A 127 0.66 2.64 18.75
C LEU A 127 0.12 4.04 18.39
N ASP A 128 0.99 5.04 18.32
CA ASP A 128 0.59 6.40 17.93
C ASP A 128 0.05 6.42 16.49
N TRP A 129 0.66 5.67 15.57
CA TRP A 129 0.15 5.50 14.20
C TRP A 129 -1.17 4.76 14.15
N ILE A 130 -1.34 3.69 14.95
CA ILE A 130 -2.60 2.94 15.00
C ILE A 130 -3.73 3.82 15.56
N ARG A 131 -3.48 4.60 16.60
CA ARG A 131 -4.46 5.57 17.14
C ARG A 131 -4.81 6.65 16.13
N HIS A 132 -3.82 7.14 15.38
CA HIS A 132 -4.08 8.10 14.31
C HIS A 132 -4.94 7.51 13.19
N ALA A 133 -4.71 6.24 12.82
CA ALA A 133 -5.56 5.53 11.88
C ALA A 133 -7.01 5.43 12.37
N MET A 134 -7.23 5.12 13.65
CA MET A 134 -8.57 5.09 14.25
C MET A 134 -9.30 6.43 14.13
N ALA A 135 -8.63 7.56 14.43
CA ALA A 135 -9.22 8.88 14.28
C ALA A 135 -9.60 9.21 12.82
N LEU A 136 -8.84 8.70 11.85
CA LEU A 136 -9.14 8.84 10.43
C LEU A 136 -10.34 7.98 10.01
N PHE A 137 -10.45 6.75 10.52
CA PHE A 137 -11.62 5.91 10.27
C PHE A 137 -12.89 6.47 10.90
N GLU A 138 -12.82 7.05 12.11
CA GLU A 138 -13.92 7.79 12.74
C GLU A 138 -14.36 8.99 11.90
N LYS A 139 -13.40 9.72 11.32
CA LYS A 139 -13.69 10.82 10.38
C LYS A 139 -14.32 10.32 9.07
N ALA A 140 -13.93 9.14 8.59
CA ALA A 140 -14.43 8.56 7.34
C ALA A 140 -15.87 8.03 7.50
N GLN A 141 -16.18 7.34 8.60
CA GLN A 141 -17.45 6.67 8.85
C GLN A 141 -18.73 7.48 8.51
N PRO A 142 -18.91 8.75 8.95
CA PRO A 142 -20.13 9.50 8.65
C PRO A 142 -20.28 9.88 7.17
N GLN A 143 -19.22 9.71 6.37
CA GLN A 143 -19.18 10.01 4.95
C GLN A 143 -19.28 8.74 4.08
N SER A 144 -19.30 7.55 4.70
CA SER A 144 -19.35 6.27 4.00
C SER A 144 -20.61 6.15 3.13
N PRO A 145 -20.51 5.55 1.93
CA PRO A 145 -21.68 5.11 1.18
C PRO A 145 -22.57 4.16 2.02
N PRO A 146 -23.89 4.14 1.79
CA PRO A 146 -24.78 3.20 2.47
C PRO A 146 -24.31 1.74 2.30
N GLY A 147 -24.18 1.02 3.41
CA GLY A 147 -23.71 -0.37 3.43
C GLY A 147 -22.19 -0.55 3.34
N ASN A 148 -21.41 0.53 3.29
CA ASN A 148 -19.95 0.46 3.40
C ASN A 148 -19.49 0.65 4.86
N ASP A 149 -19.25 -0.49 5.53
CA ASP A 149 -18.76 -0.55 6.90
C ASP A 149 -17.23 -0.72 7.00
N GLU A 150 -16.47 -0.55 5.91
CA GLU A 150 -15.03 -0.80 5.88
C GLU A 150 -14.28 0.02 6.95
N ALA A 151 -14.60 1.31 7.10
CA ALA A 151 -14.00 2.16 8.12
C ALA A 151 -14.23 1.59 9.54
N ILE A 152 -15.42 1.06 9.82
CA ILE A 152 -15.77 0.44 11.11
C ILE A 152 -14.97 -0.86 11.31
N LEU A 153 -14.86 -1.70 10.27
CA LEU A 153 -14.09 -2.95 10.33
C LEU A 153 -12.61 -2.68 10.64
N HIS A 154 -12.02 -1.68 9.98
CA HIS A 154 -10.64 -1.27 10.22
C HIS A 154 -10.44 -0.65 11.60
N TRP A 155 -11.35 0.22 12.06
CA TRP A 155 -11.30 0.76 13.42
C TRP A 155 -11.35 -0.36 14.47
N ASN A 156 -12.27 -1.31 14.31
CA ASN A 156 -12.41 -2.47 15.20
C ASN A 156 -11.15 -3.35 15.22
N ALA A 157 -10.50 -3.53 14.07
CA ALA A 157 -9.23 -4.24 13.99
C ALA A 157 -8.11 -3.51 14.74
N CYS A 158 -8.05 -2.18 14.63
CA CYS A 158 -7.08 -1.35 15.36
C CYS A 158 -7.32 -1.41 16.88
N ALA A 159 -8.57 -1.31 17.34
CA ALA A 159 -8.92 -1.40 18.76
C ALA A 159 -8.45 -2.73 19.37
N ARG A 160 -8.79 -3.86 18.73
CA ARG A 160 -8.35 -5.20 19.17
C ARG A 160 -6.84 -5.36 19.17
N LEU A 161 -6.13 -4.71 18.24
CA LEU A 161 -4.68 -4.72 18.19
C LEU A 161 -4.07 -3.96 19.39
N ILE A 162 -4.58 -2.77 19.69
CA ILE A 162 -4.12 -1.97 20.84
C ILE A 162 -4.35 -2.74 22.15
N GLU A 163 -5.55 -3.28 22.35
CA GLU A 163 -5.88 -4.09 23.55
C GLU A 163 -4.90 -5.26 23.72
N ARG A 164 -4.58 -5.98 22.64
CA ARG A 164 -3.60 -7.08 22.67
C ARG A 164 -2.21 -6.61 23.09
N LEU A 165 -1.73 -5.50 22.53
CA LEU A 165 -0.39 -4.98 22.81
C LEU A 165 -0.26 -4.45 24.25
N GLU A 166 -1.31 -3.82 24.78
CA GLU A 166 -1.34 -3.31 26.15
C GLU A 166 -1.43 -4.45 27.20
N VAL A 167 -2.14 -5.54 26.90
CA VAL A 167 -2.24 -6.71 27.79
C VAL A 167 -0.97 -7.56 27.77
N SER A 168 -0.40 -7.83 26.58
CA SER A 168 0.71 -8.76 26.43
C SER A 168 2.08 -8.14 26.71
N GLY A 169 2.22 -6.81 26.65
CA GLY A 169 3.52 -6.12 26.75
C GLY A 169 4.56 -6.52 25.69
N SER A 170 4.16 -7.31 24.68
CA SER A 170 5.00 -7.85 23.61
C SER A 170 4.60 -7.27 22.26
N THR A 171 5.59 -6.94 21.44
CA THR A 171 5.44 -6.47 20.05
C THR A 171 5.42 -7.59 19.02
N ASP A 172 5.49 -8.85 19.43
CA ASP A 172 5.36 -10.00 18.51
C ASP A 172 3.91 -10.13 18.05
N VAL A 173 3.54 -9.27 17.10
CA VAL A 173 2.40 -9.50 16.23
C VAL A 173 2.86 -10.40 15.10
N ASP A 174 2.20 -11.54 14.97
CA ASP A 174 2.38 -12.56 13.93
C ASP A 174 2.85 -11.92 12.62
N ALA A 175 4.16 -11.99 12.39
CA ALA A 175 4.72 -11.72 11.08
C ALA A 175 4.21 -12.85 10.21
N GLU A 176 3.08 -12.64 9.53
CA GLU A 176 2.54 -13.55 8.52
C GLU A 176 3.72 -13.96 7.63
N PRO A 177 4.19 -15.21 7.72
CA PRO A 177 5.32 -15.64 6.93
C PRO A 177 4.88 -15.53 5.48
N ASP A 178 5.82 -15.08 4.64
CA ASP A 178 5.69 -15.07 3.19
C ASP A 178 5.48 -16.50 2.69
N ALA A 179 4.25 -17.02 2.81
CA ALA A 179 3.79 -18.20 2.13
C ALA A 179 3.52 -17.81 0.68
N GLY A 180 4.58 -17.38 -0.01
CA GLY A 180 4.60 -17.25 -1.44
C GLY A 180 4.22 -18.61 -2.00
N PHE A 181 2.98 -18.72 -2.48
CA PHE A 181 2.54 -19.86 -3.26
C PHE A 181 3.49 -19.92 -4.46
N ARG A 182 4.38 -20.92 -4.50
CA ARG A 182 5.28 -21.11 -5.64
C ARG A 182 4.42 -21.47 -6.83
N ASP A 183 4.38 -20.58 -7.80
CA ASP A 183 3.59 -20.70 -9.03
C ASP A 183 4.29 -21.64 -10.02
N ASP A 184 4.65 -22.84 -9.56
CA ASP A 184 5.21 -23.93 -10.38
C ASP A 184 4.08 -24.88 -10.85
N VAL A 185 2.93 -24.33 -11.27
CA VAL A 185 1.91 -25.11 -11.98
C VAL A 185 2.00 -24.75 -13.47
N PRO A 186 2.52 -25.63 -14.33
CA PRO A 186 2.41 -25.43 -15.77
C PRO A 186 0.92 -25.46 -16.13
N LEU A 187 0.43 -24.39 -16.75
CA LEU A 187 -0.90 -24.39 -17.35
C LEU A 187 -0.93 -25.40 -18.52
N PRO A 188 -2.01 -26.20 -18.66
CA PRO A 188 -2.21 -27.09 -19.80
C PRO A 188 -2.49 -26.35 -21.10
#